data_AF-F0ICQ1-F1
#
_entry.id   AF-F0ICQ1-F1
#
_cell.length_a   1.000
_cell.length_b   1.000
_cell.length_c   1.000
_cell.angle_alpha   90.00
_cell.angle_beta   90.00
_cell.angle_gamma   90.00
#
_symmetry.space_group_name_H-M   'P 1'
#
loop_
_entity.id
_entity.type
_entity.pdbx_description
1 polymer ?
#
loop_
_entity_poly.entity_id
_entity_poly.type
_entity_poly.pdbx_seq_one_letter_code
_entity_poly.pdbx_strand_id
1 'polypeptide(L)'
;MKKVILFFVLSINVYSQQDTITVNKQDIISIGQDIYTQDQRTGYYSVRYFALTGSKTPLKGLYKVIDQKNYYHIVYFENGTEIPSSYLNVVKYYYLNKIYKIDIFLAPALGGKTFYYSVNNFRCRKKRLKIYQKSTWYDSVEKEFSVKQKIEEEYLVWYGDSKSTFDILKIPNENICSCKNKERSIESSK
;
A
#
# COMPACT_ATOMS: atom_id res chain seq x y z
N MET A 1 -52.13 4.42 -3.73
CA MET A 1 -50.85 4.36 -4.48
C MET A 1 -49.72 4.10 -3.48
N LYS A 2 -49.19 2.88 -3.39
CA LYS A 2 -48.09 2.55 -2.45
C LYS A 2 -46.75 2.83 -3.15
N LYS A 3 -46.00 3.81 -2.66
CA LYS A 3 -44.61 4.05 -3.10
C LYS A 3 -43.73 2.97 -2.45
N VAL A 4 -43.22 2.04 -3.27
CA VAL A 4 -42.15 1.13 -2.86
C VAL A 4 -40.85 1.91 -2.98
N ILE A 5 -40.26 2.28 -1.84
CA ILE A 5 -38.92 2.87 -1.78
C ILE A 5 -37.94 1.71 -1.78
N LEU A 6 -37.34 1.46 -2.95
CA LEU A 6 -36.34 0.42 -3.14
C LEU A 6 -34.97 0.96 -2.68
N PHE A 7 -34.59 0.66 -1.44
CA PHE A 7 -33.22 0.90 -0.95
C PHE A 7 -32.29 -0.13 -1.57
N PHE A 8 -31.62 0.22 -2.67
CA PHE A 8 -30.44 -0.49 -3.12
C PHE A 8 -29.29 -0.16 -2.16
N VAL A 9 -29.14 -0.96 -1.10
CA VAL A 9 -27.88 -1.00 -0.35
C VAL A 9 -26.91 -1.81 -1.19
N LEU A 10 -26.29 -1.16 -2.18
CA LEU A 10 -25.08 -1.67 -2.82
C LEU A 10 -24.00 -1.69 -1.75
N SER A 11 -23.90 -2.79 -1.01
CA SER A 11 -22.68 -3.19 -0.33
C SER A 11 -21.63 -3.46 -1.41
N ILE A 12 -21.04 -2.36 -1.90
CA ILE A 12 -19.76 -2.40 -2.58
C ILE A 12 -18.76 -2.91 -1.55
N ASN A 13 -18.60 -4.23 -1.49
CA ASN A 13 -17.42 -4.84 -0.92
C ASN A 13 -16.24 -4.33 -1.74
N VAL A 14 -15.65 -3.23 -1.28
CA VAL A 14 -14.41 -2.69 -1.83
C VAL A 14 -13.31 -3.64 -1.38
N TYR A 15 -13.18 -4.76 -2.10
CA TYR A 15 -12.08 -5.70 -2.00
C TYR A 15 -10.82 -5.04 -2.56
N SER A 16 -10.26 -4.13 -1.77
CA SER A 16 -8.91 -3.66 -1.97
C SER A 16 -8.02 -4.13 -0.83
N GLN A 17 -7.81 -5.43 -0.76
CA GLN A 17 -6.90 -6.05 0.21
C GLN A 17 -5.72 -6.77 -0.45
N GLN A 18 -5.59 -6.73 -1.78
CA GLN A 18 -4.61 -7.61 -2.43
C GLN A 18 -3.16 -7.19 -2.15
N ASP A 19 -2.91 -5.90 -1.88
CA ASP A 19 -1.60 -5.39 -1.48
C ASP A 19 -1.52 -4.94 -0.01
N THR A 20 -2.66 -4.79 0.69
CA THR A 20 -2.71 -4.43 2.12
C THR A 20 -3.66 -5.31 2.91
N ILE A 21 -3.12 -6.04 3.88
CA ILE A 21 -3.91 -6.85 4.81
C ILE A 21 -4.29 -5.96 5.99
N THR A 22 -5.59 -5.85 6.27
CA THR A 22 -6.07 -5.11 7.46
C THR A 22 -6.06 -6.04 8.66
N VAL A 23 -5.45 -5.61 9.76
CA VAL A 23 -5.27 -6.39 10.98
C VAL A 23 -5.41 -5.48 12.20
N ASN A 24 -5.97 -5.96 13.31
CA ASN A 24 -5.90 -5.19 14.55
C ASN A 24 -4.53 -5.38 15.18
N LYS A 25 -3.99 -4.32 15.78
CA LYS A 25 -2.70 -4.40 16.49
C LYS A 25 -2.67 -5.47 17.56
N GLN A 26 -3.79 -5.68 18.25
CA GLN A 26 -3.94 -6.72 19.27
C GLN A 26 -3.80 -8.14 18.70
N ASP A 27 -4.06 -8.31 17.40
CA ASP A 27 -3.94 -9.58 16.72
C ASP A 27 -2.48 -9.84 16.26
N ILE A 28 -1.59 -8.84 16.31
CA ILE A 28 -0.16 -9.01 16.00
C ILE A 28 0.61 -9.34 17.29
N ILE A 29 1.35 -10.45 17.26
CA ILE A 29 2.18 -10.91 18.37
C ILE A 29 3.65 -10.95 17.97
N SER A 30 4.54 -10.68 18.92
CA SER A 30 5.99 -10.92 18.77
C SER A 30 6.32 -12.32 19.26
N ILE A 31 6.83 -13.18 18.38
CA ILE A 31 7.31 -14.52 18.71
C ILE A 31 8.83 -14.47 18.81
N GLY A 32 9.35 -14.84 19.98
CA GLY A 32 10.77 -15.11 20.17
C GLY A 32 11.07 -16.57 19.86
N GLN A 33 12.10 -16.84 19.07
CA GLN A 33 12.60 -18.19 18.85
C GLN A 33 14.08 -18.26 19.17
N ASP A 34 14.40 -19.29 19.93
CA ASP A 34 15.73 -19.55 20.40
C ASP A 34 16.44 -20.50 19.45
N ILE A 35 17.53 -20.04 18.83
CA ILE A 35 18.31 -20.82 17.87
C ILE A 35 19.63 -21.20 18.53
N TYR A 36 19.76 -22.48 18.85
CA TYR A 36 20.98 -23.07 19.36
C TYR A 36 21.91 -23.41 18.20
N THR A 37 23.15 -22.93 18.27
CA THR A 37 24.18 -23.26 17.28
C THR A 37 25.15 -24.26 17.88
N GLN A 38 25.70 -25.14 17.05
CA GLN A 38 26.78 -26.05 17.47
C GLN A 38 28.15 -25.36 17.50
N ASP A 39 28.24 -24.09 17.09
CA ASP A 39 29.47 -23.30 17.06
C ASP A 39 29.73 -22.68 18.45
N GLN A 40 30.87 -23.04 19.04
CA GLN A 40 31.34 -22.60 20.35
C GLN A 40 31.46 -21.08 20.49
N ARG A 41 31.57 -20.32 19.39
CA ARG A 41 31.65 -18.85 19.42
C ARG A 41 30.29 -18.15 19.44
N THR A 42 29.25 -18.77 18.90
CA THR A 42 27.91 -18.16 18.83
C THR A 42 26.98 -18.65 19.93
N GLY A 43 27.15 -19.88 20.42
CA GLY A 43 26.47 -20.44 21.60
C GLY A 43 24.95 -20.58 21.45
N TYR A 44 24.25 -19.46 21.44
CA TYR A 44 22.80 -19.35 21.29
C TYR A 44 22.45 -17.91 20.87
N TYR A 45 21.51 -17.75 19.93
CA TYR A 45 20.94 -16.44 19.60
C TYR A 45 19.41 -16.49 19.53
N SER A 46 18.77 -15.41 19.98
CA SER A 46 17.32 -15.26 19.94
C SER A 46 16.92 -14.41 18.73
N VAL A 47 15.99 -14.91 17.92
CA VAL A 47 15.34 -14.13 16.86
C VAL A 47 13.95 -13.74 17.33
N ARG A 48 13.51 -12.53 16.99
CA ARG A 48 12.13 -12.08 17.21
C ARG A 48 11.50 -11.71 15.89
N TYR A 49 10.27 -12.18 15.68
CA TYR A 49 9.48 -11.83 14.50
C TYR A 49 8.01 -11.63 14.88
N PHE A 50 7.32 -10.82 14.11
CA PHE A 50 5.89 -10.57 14.24
C PHE A 50 5.07 -11.59 13.45
N ALA A 51 3.97 -12.04 14.03
CA ALA A 51 3.01 -12.99 13.44
C ALA A 51 1.58 -12.62 13.85
N LEU A 52 0.58 -13.23 13.22
CA LEU A 52 -0.81 -13.13 13.67
C LEU A 52 -1.07 -14.09 14.84
N THR A 53 -1.94 -13.69 15.77
CA THR A 53 -2.42 -14.56 16.85
C THR A 53 -3.03 -15.82 16.26
N GLY A 54 -2.61 -16.98 16.75
CA GLY A 54 -3.03 -18.28 16.22
C GLY A 54 -2.24 -18.79 15.01
N SER A 55 -1.33 -17.98 14.44
CA SER A 55 -0.37 -18.40 13.42
C SER A 55 1.06 -18.24 13.93
N LYS A 56 1.95 -19.17 13.55
CA LYS A 56 3.40 -19.02 13.75
C LYS A 56 4.12 -18.54 12.49
N THR A 57 3.37 -18.20 11.44
CA THR A 57 3.96 -17.72 10.18
C THR A 57 4.37 -16.25 10.33
N PRO A 58 5.62 -15.88 10.02
CA PRO A 58 6.05 -14.49 10.05
C PRO A 58 5.21 -13.62 9.11
N LEU A 59 4.84 -12.42 9.57
CA LEU A 59 4.14 -11.44 8.73
C LEU A 59 4.99 -11.08 7.52
N LYS A 60 4.37 -10.99 6.35
CA LYS A 60 5.02 -10.58 5.12
C LYS A 60 4.10 -9.68 4.31
N GLY A 61 4.66 -8.61 3.75
CA GLY A 61 3.92 -7.64 2.95
C GLY A 61 3.45 -6.44 3.75
N LEU A 62 2.57 -5.65 3.15
CA LEU A 62 2.10 -4.39 3.72
C LEU A 62 0.80 -4.61 4.51
N TYR A 63 0.72 -4.05 5.71
CA TYR A 63 -0.41 -4.20 6.61
C TYR A 63 -0.97 -2.84 6.99
N LYS A 64 -2.30 -2.75 7.01
CA LYS A 64 -3.03 -1.69 7.70
C LYS A 64 -3.29 -2.16 9.11
N VAL A 65 -2.46 -1.70 10.04
CA VAL A 65 -2.54 -2.06 11.46
C VAL A 65 -3.48 -1.09 12.16
N ILE A 66 -4.64 -1.57 12.60
CA ILE A 66 -5.62 -0.81 13.36
C ILE A 66 -5.18 -0.83 14.83
N ASP A 67 -4.68 0.31 15.33
CA ASP A 67 -4.38 0.47 16.76
C ASP A 67 -5.66 0.64 17.58
N GLN A 68 -6.59 1.47 17.10
CA GLN A 68 -7.89 1.77 17.72
C GLN A 68 -8.94 2.08 16.64
N LYS A 69 -10.24 2.12 16.98
CA LYS A 69 -11.38 2.20 16.04
C LYS A 69 -11.16 3.09 14.80
N ASN A 70 -10.60 4.29 14.98
CA ASN A 70 -10.33 5.25 13.91
C ASN A 70 -8.84 5.54 13.68
N TYR A 71 -7.95 4.85 14.40
CA TYR A 71 -6.51 5.08 14.35
C TYR A 71 -5.81 3.84 13.80
N TYR A 72 -5.08 4.01 12.69
CA TYR A 72 -4.32 2.96 12.06
C TYR A 72 -3.01 3.51 11.51
N HIS A 73 -2.05 2.62 11.28
CA HIS A 73 -0.83 2.94 10.53
C HIS A 73 -0.53 1.82 9.53
N ILE A 74 0.36 2.13 8.59
CA ILE A 74 0.77 1.19 7.54
C ILE A 74 2.18 0.71 7.85
N VAL A 75 2.36 -0.62 7.90
CA VAL A 75 3.64 -1.25 8.21
C VAL A 75 3.96 -2.29 7.15
N TYR A 76 5.21 -2.30 6.68
CA TYR A 76 5.70 -3.37 5.84
C TYR A 76 6.48 -4.36 6.70
N PHE A 77 6.11 -5.64 6.62
CA PHE A 77 6.85 -6.72 7.26
C PHE A 77 7.63 -7.50 6.20
N GLU A 78 8.91 -7.72 6.49
CA GLU A 78 9.75 -8.66 5.73
C GLU A 78 10.16 -9.79 6.66
N ASN A 79 9.62 -10.98 6.41
CA ASN A 79 9.82 -12.17 7.25
C ASN A 79 9.59 -11.90 8.74
N GLY A 80 8.53 -11.14 9.05
CA GLY A 80 8.12 -10.77 10.40
C GLY A 80 8.99 -9.70 11.07
N THR A 81 9.96 -9.09 10.37
CA THR A 81 10.61 -7.87 10.84
C THR A 81 9.83 -6.67 10.31
N GLU A 82 9.49 -5.72 11.19
CA GLU A 82 9.03 -4.41 10.74
C GLU A 82 10.17 -3.73 10.00
N ILE A 83 10.01 -3.58 8.69
CA ILE A 83 10.97 -2.83 7.91
C ILE A 83 10.52 -1.38 7.92
N PRO A 84 11.38 -0.44 8.37
CA PRO A 84 11.16 0.96 8.09
C PRO A 84 10.97 1.08 6.59
N SER A 85 9.77 1.48 6.18
CA SER A 85 9.35 1.67 4.79
C SER A 85 10.55 1.93 3.88
N SER A 86 10.73 1.11 2.85
CA SER A 86 11.52 1.49 1.67
C SER A 86 11.17 2.93 1.29
N TYR A 87 12.07 3.62 0.56
CA TYR A 87 11.93 5.05 0.26
C TYR A 87 10.52 5.44 -0.25
N LEU A 88 9.81 4.48 -0.87
CA LEU A 88 8.45 4.62 -1.37
C LEU A 88 7.70 3.27 -1.38
N ASN A 89 6.52 3.25 -0.78
CA ASN A 89 5.57 2.13 -0.76
C ASN A 89 4.29 2.48 -1.54
N VAL A 90 3.79 1.56 -2.37
CA VAL A 90 2.61 1.77 -3.23
C VAL A 90 1.54 0.74 -2.93
N VAL A 91 0.34 1.21 -2.60
CA VAL A 91 -0.85 0.38 -2.39
C VAL A 91 -1.80 0.58 -3.55
N LYS A 92 -2.17 -0.51 -4.22
CA LYS A 92 -3.08 -0.47 -5.38
C LYS A 92 -4.44 -1.02 -4.97
N TYR A 93 -5.48 -0.28 -5.34
CA TYR A 93 -6.86 -0.62 -5.07
C TYR A 93 -7.54 -1.00 -6.37
N TYR A 94 -8.12 -2.19 -6.43
CA TYR A 94 -8.71 -2.75 -7.65
C TYR A 94 -10.23 -2.73 -7.62
N TYR A 95 -10.84 -2.39 -8.75
CA TYR A 95 -12.27 -2.49 -9.01
C TYR A 95 -12.43 -3.08 -10.41
N LEU A 96 -13.16 -4.20 -10.53
CA LEU A 96 -13.32 -4.93 -11.78
C LEU A 96 -11.98 -5.21 -12.49
N ASN A 97 -11.00 -5.75 -11.75
CA ASN A 97 -9.64 -6.07 -12.21
C ASN A 97 -8.84 -4.86 -12.76
N LYS A 98 -9.23 -3.63 -12.43
CA LYS A 98 -8.51 -2.40 -12.81
C LYS A 98 -8.16 -1.59 -11.58
N ILE A 99 -6.96 -1.02 -11.55
CA ILE A 99 -6.56 -0.11 -10.47
C ILE A 99 -7.44 1.15 -10.57
N TYR A 100 -8.23 1.41 -9.53
CA TYR A 100 -9.09 2.59 -9.42
C TYR A 100 -8.60 3.57 -8.35
N LYS A 101 -7.75 3.14 -7.40
CA LYS A 101 -7.13 4.02 -6.42
C LYS A 101 -5.69 3.59 -6.16
N ILE A 102 -4.82 4.56 -5.88
CA ILE A 102 -3.43 4.33 -5.47
C ILE A 102 -3.15 5.15 -4.22
N ASP A 103 -2.58 4.52 -3.19
CA ASP A 103 -1.97 5.24 -2.06
C ASP A 103 -0.46 5.08 -2.08
N ILE A 104 0.26 6.15 -1.75
CA ILE A 104 1.72 6.19 -1.73
C ILE A 104 2.19 6.65 -0.36
N PHE A 105 3.02 5.84 0.26
CA PHE A 105 3.66 6.11 1.54
C PHE A 105 5.14 6.33 1.29
N LEU A 106 5.66 7.49 1.68
CA LEU A 106 7.10 7.73 1.58
C LEU A 106 7.81 7.19 2.83
N ALA A 107 9.14 7.08 2.78
CA ALA A 107 9.89 6.81 3.99
C ALA A 107 9.72 7.95 5.02
N PRO A 108 9.89 7.66 6.33
CA PRO A 108 9.83 8.69 7.38
C PRO A 108 10.73 9.90 7.14
N ALA A 109 11.92 9.70 6.56
CA ALA A 109 12.86 10.75 6.21
C ALA A 109 12.31 11.77 5.18
N LEU A 110 11.26 11.40 4.44
CA LEU A 110 10.55 12.24 3.48
C LEU A 110 9.16 12.68 3.97
N GLY A 111 8.91 12.60 5.28
CA GLY A 111 7.63 12.99 5.88
C GLY A 111 6.54 11.91 5.83
N GLY A 112 6.87 10.68 5.39
CA GLY A 112 5.89 9.59 5.25
C GLY A 112 5.35 9.02 6.57
N LYS A 113 5.94 9.39 7.72
CA LYS A 113 5.38 9.10 9.05
C LYS A 113 4.13 9.94 9.34
N THR A 114 4.03 11.12 8.73
CA THR A 114 2.96 12.08 9.00
C THR A 114 1.88 12.02 7.94
N PHE A 115 2.28 11.84 6.67
CA PHE A 115 1.35 11.88 5.56
C PHE A 115 1.58 10.77 4.55
N TYR A 116 0.53 10.48 3.80
CA TYR A 116 0.57 9.67 2.60
C TYR A 116 -0.23 10.33 1.48
N TYR A 117 0.00 9.92 0.24
CA TYR A 117 -0.64 10.51 -0.95
C TYR A 117 -1.63 9.55 -1.56
N SER A 118 -2.87 9.99 -1.74
CA SER A 118 -3.96 9.18 -2.28
C SER A 118 -4.45 9.73 -3.61
N VAL A 119 -4.69 8.83 -4.56
CA VAL A 119 -5.32 9.14 -5.85
C VAL A 119 -6.56 8.30 -6.02
N ASN A 120 -7.71 8.97 -6.01
CA ASN A 120 -8.99 8.34 -6.33
C ASN A 120 -9.24 8.37 -7.84
N ASN A 121 -9.97 7.38 -8.35
CA ASN A 121 -10.29 7.23 -9.76
C ASN A 121 -9.06 7.27 -10.67
N PHE A 122 -7.99 6.58 -10.24
CA PHE A 122 -6.73 6.46 -10.95
C PHE A 122 -6.93 5.89 -12.36
N ARG A 123 -6.23 6.48 -13.33
CA ARG A 123 -6.20 6.01 -14.72
C ARG A 123 -4.84 6.30 -15.33
N CYS A 124 -4.22 5.28 -15.90
CA CYS A 124 -2.90 5.39 -16.54
C CYS A 124 -2.81 6.49 -17.62
N ARG A 125 -3.81 6.59 -18.49
CA ARG A 125 -3.78 7.56 -19.60
C ARG A 125 -4.22 8.98 -19.21
N LYS A 126 -4.51 9.23 -17.93
CA LYS A 126 -4.95 10.56 -17.47
C LYS A 126 -3.72 11.44 -17.25
N LYS A 127 -3.60 12.51 -18.06
CA LYS A 127 -2.44 13.42 -18.02
C LYS A 127 -2.31 14.22 -16.73
N ARG A 128 -3.42 14.49 -16.03
CA ARG A 128 -3.43 15.19 -14.74
C ARG A 128 -4.22 14.42 -13.71
N LEU A 129 -3.62 14.17 -12.55
CA LEU A 129 -4.26 13.51 -11.43
C LEU A 129 -4.50 14.49 -10.30
N LYS A 130 -5.56 14.23 -9.55
CA LYS A 130 -5.87 14.94 -8.31
C LYS A 130 -5.33 14.08 -7.17
N ILE A 131 -4.45 14.66 -6.37
CA ILE A 131 -3.76 14.04 -5.24
C ILE A 131 -4.35 14.59 -3.95
N TYR A 132 -4.59 13.70 -3.00
CA TYR A 132 -4.96 14.04 -1.63
C TYR A 132 -3.80 13.64 -0.72
N GLN A 133 -3.14 14.61 -0.11
CA GLN A 133 -2.24 14.34 1.00
C GLN A 133 -3.10 14.13 2.24
N LYS A 134 -2.95 12.97 2.87
CA LYS A 134 -3.77 12.55 4.00
C LYS A 134 -2.89 12.29 5.22
N SER A 135 -3.41 12.60 6.40
CA SER A 135 -2.75 12.25 7.65
C SER A 135 -2.68 10.72 7.77
N THR A 136 -1.48 10.19 8.01
CA THR A 136 -1.30 8.77 8.32
C THR A 136 -2.03 8.38 9.61
N TRP A 137 -2.28 9.34 10.50
CA TRP A 137 -2.88 9.11 11.81
C TRP A 137 -4.41 9.15 11.76
N TYR A 138 -4.98 10.18 11.14
CA TYR A 138 -6.42 10.45 11.20
C TYR A 138 -7.18 10.10 9.93
N ASP A 139 -6.46 9.75 8.86
CA ASP A 139 -7.02 9.56 7.52
C ASP A 139 -7.78 10.79 6.96
N SER A 140 -7.62 11.96 7.58
CA SER A 140 -8.15 13.23 7.13
C SER A 140 -7.36 13.75 5.91
N VAL A 141 -8.05 14.45 5.01
CA VAL A 141 -7.40 15.16 3.90
C VAL A 141 -6.83 16.47 4.44
N GLU A 142 -5.51 16.59 4.39
CA GLU A 142 -4.77 17.76 4.88
C GLU A 142 -4.49 18.74 3.75
N LYS A 143 -4.26 18.22 2.54
CA LYS A 143 -3.99 19.02 1.35
C LYS A 143 -4.50 18.34 0.10
N GLU A 144 -4.91 19.16 -0.86
CA GLU A 144 -5.34 18.74 -2.18
C GLU A 144 -4.54 19.49 -3.24
N PHE A 145 -4.00 18.77 -4.23
CA PHE A 145 -3.28 19.37 -5.34
C PHE A 145 -3.37 18.52 -6.61
N SER A 146 -2.91 19.06 -7.74
CA SER A 146 -2.94 18.38 -9.03
C SER A 146 -1.53 18.13 -9.55
N VAL A 147 -1.27 16.92 -10.02
CA VAL A 147 0.02 16.55 -10.62
C VAL A 147 -0.13 16.21 -12.09
N LYS A 148 0.91 16.46 -12.88
CA LYS A 148 1.01 15.93 -14.24
C LYS A 148 1.59 14.52 -14.19
N GLN A 149 0.94 13.57 -14.84
CA GLN A 149 1.39 12.18 -14.93
C GLN A 149 2.07 11.90 -16.27
N LYS A 150 3.20 11.19 -16.22
CA LYS A 150 3.90 10.61 -17.36
C LYS A 150 4.18 9.14 -17.07
N ILE A 151 3.95 8.27 -18.04
CA ILE A 151 4.31 6.86 -17.95
C ILE A 151 5.64 6.67 -18.67
N GLU A 152 6.62 6.16 -17.96
CA GLU A 152 7.91 5.70 -18.48
C GLU A 152 7.97 4.17 -18.36
N GLU A 153 9.02 3.55 -18.90
CA GLU A 153 9.11 2.09 -18.91
C GLU A 153 9.15 1.52 -17.49
N GLU A 154 10.07 2.02 -16.67
CA GLU A 154 10.28 1.56 -15.29
C GLU A 154 9.44 2.33 -14.27
N TYR A 155 9.03 3.57 -14.58
CA TYR A 155 8.41 4.47 -13.62
C TYR A 155 7.14 5.12 -14.13
N LEU A 156 6.17 5.27 -13.24
CA LEU A 156 5.12 6.26 -13.34
C LEU A 156 5.62 7.54 -12.66
N VAL A 157 5.77 8.62 -13.42
CA VAL A 157 6.33 9.88 -12.92
C VAL A 157 5.23 10.91 -12.74
N TRP A 158 5.13 11.46 -11.53
CA TRP A 158 4.24 12.56 -11.19
C TRP A 158 5.03 13.84 -10.97
N TYR A 159 4.68 14.87 -11.72
CA TYR A 159 5.26 16.21 -11.60
C TYR A 159 4.27 17.09 -10.84
N GLY A 160 4.70 17.57 -9.68
CA GLY A 160 3.98 18.54 -8.87
C GLY A 160 3.97 19.93 -9.52
N ASP A 161 3.02 20.73 -9.09
CA ASP A 161 2.99 22.18 -9.30
C ASP A 161 3.43 22.91 -8.02
N SER A 162 3.41 24.25 -8.02
CA SER A 162 3.81 25.06 -6.86
C SER A 162 2.99 24.82 -5.59
N LYS A 163 1.84 24.15 -5.70
CA LYS A 163 0.99 23.77 -4.56
C LYS A 163 1.29 22.37 -4.06
N SER A 164 2.10 21.59 -4.78
CA SER A 164 2.44 20.22 -4.41
C SER A 164 3.46 20.20 -3.28
N THR A 165 3.54 19.08 -2.55
CA THR A 165 4.56 18.87 -1.51
C THR A 165 5.82 18.21 -2.04
N PHE A 166 5.82 17.84 -3.31
CA PHE A 166 6.95 17.31 -4.04
C PHE A 166 6.96 17.92 -5.44
N ASP A 167 8.15 18.13 -6.00
CA ASP A 167 8.30 18.57 -7.38
C ASP A 167 8.17 17.39 -8.35
N ILE A 168 8.81 16.27 -8.01
CA ILE A 168 8.80 15.05 -8.82
C ILE A 168 8.70 13.84 -7.89
N LEU A 169 7.78 12.94 -8.21
CA LEU A 169 7.64 11.64 -7.55
C LEU A 169 7.75 10.54 -8.60
N LYS A 170 8.77 9.68 -8.48
CA LYS A 170 8.96 8.51 -9.34
C LYS A 170 8.43 7.27 -8.62
N ILE A 171 7.43 6.64 -9.20
CA ILE A 171 6.74 5.48 -8.65
C ILE A 171 7.09 4.29 -9.53
N PRO A 172 7.57 3.15 -8.99
CA PRO A 172 7.80 1.96 -9.79
C PRO A 172 6.55 1.56 -10.60
N ASN A 173 6.68 1.35 -11.91
CA ASN A 173 5.55 1.05 -12.80
C ASN A 173 5.14 -0.44 -12.79
N GLU A 174 5.74 -1.23 -11.91
CA GLU A 174 5.49 -2.67 -11.78
C GLU A 174 4.01 -2.95 -11.53
N ASN A 175 3.34 -3.51 -12.53
CA ASN A 175 1.92 -3.85 -12.50
C ASN A 175 0.96 -2.66 -12.24
N ILE A 176 1.39 -1.40 -12.52
CA ILE A 176 0.52 -0.22 -12.39
C ILE A 176 -0.09 0.16 -13.74
N CYS A 177 0.77 0.54 -14.70
CA CYS A 177 0.36 0.98 -16.03
C CYS A 177 1.06 0.22 -17.15
N SER A 178 1.52 -1.00 -16.84
CA SER A 178 2.40 -1.82 -17.66
C SER A 178 2.20 -1.64 -19.17
N CYS A 179 3.24 -1.13 -19.83
CA CYS A 179 3.36 -1.13 -21.29
C CYS A 179 3.70 -2.53 -21.85
N LYS A 180 4.03 -3.51 -20.98
CA LYS A 180 4.58 -4.84 -21.33
C LYS A 180 3.55 -5.93 -21.69
N ASN A 181 2.26 -5.60 -21.88
CA ASN A 181 1.26 -6.57 -22.34
C ASN A 181 1.06 -6.60 -23.87
N LYS A 182 2.05 -6.14 -24.66
CA LYS A 182 1.97 -6.23 -26.12
C LYS A 182 2.58 -7.49 -26.74
N GLU A 183 3.32 -8.31 -25.96
CA GLU A 183 4.08 -9.45 -26.54
C GLU A 183 3.63 -10.86 -26.10
N ARG A 184 2.68 -11.03 -25.17
CA ARG A 184 2.23 -12.38 -24.74
C ARG A 184 0.91 -12.86 -25.34
N SER A 185 0.34 -12.16 -26.33
CA SER A 185 -0.91 -12.59 -27.00
C SER A 185 -0.70 -13.21 -28.39
N ILE A 186 0.54 -13.36 -28.87
CA ILE A 186 0.83 -13.89 -30.22
C ILE A 186 1.32 -15.36 -30.19
N GLU A 187 1.71 -15.90 -29.03
CA GLU A 187 2.28 -17.27 -28.94
C GLU A 187 1.32 -18.37 -28.46
N SER A 188 0.02 -18.09 -28.25
CA SER A 188 -0.97 -19.15 -27.93
C SER A 188 -1.87 -19.56 -29.11
N SER A 189 -1.53 -19.13 -30.33
CA SER A 189 -2.25 -19.48 -31.56
C SER A 189 -1.34 -20.03 -32.65
N LYS A 190 -0.46 -20.96 -32.29
CA LYS A 190 0.20 -21.87 -33.23
C LYS A 190 0.17 -23.28 -32.70
#